data_AF-A0A970Q1Q2-F1
#
_entry.id   AF-A0A970Q1Q2-F1
#
_cell.length_a   1.000
_cell.length_b   1.000
_cell.length_c   1.000
_cell.angle_alpha   90.00
_cell.angle_beta   90.00
_cell.angle_gamma   90.00
#
_symmetry.space_group_name_H-M   'P 1'
#
loop_
_entity.id
_entity.type
_entity.pdbx_description
1 polymer ?
#
loop_
_entity_poly.entity_id
_entity_poly.type
_entity_poly.pdbx_seq_one_letter_code
_entity_poly.pdbx_strand_id
1 'polypeptide(L)'
;MKPQKRTKIRIALGKVFYTFSRYMKWYFGSTKYAKSRDDSLYPVVAYRHSTPLIRKLKDVEMWLQYNKVKNLAIAIERLNGVIINPGETFSYWKLIGKPTKRKGYVDGMVLSYGGFKPGTGGGLCQLSNLIYWMTLHTPLTVTERHRHSYDVFPDSNRTQPFGSGATCVYNYIDLQVKNNTGHPYQLCVRLTDEYLEGEWRTLSEPEYKYEVYEKEHRITHETWGGYMRHNVIGRRVYERKTGGLIGDEYITENHAVMMYQPFLKEGSNSN
;
A
#
# COMPACT_ATOMS: atom_id res chain seq x y z
N MET A 1 12.03 -8.95 17.36
CA MET A 1 12.21 -9.68 16.06
C MET A 1 13.60 -9.37 15.49
N LYS A 2 14.53 -10.34 15.39
CA LYS A 2 15.93 -10.06 14.96
C LYS A 2 16.09 -10.12 13.43
N PRO A 3 16.76 -9.15 12.78
CA PRO A 3 17.09 -9.22 11.36
C PRO A 3 17.90 -10.48 11.04
N GLN A 4 17.34 -11.37 10.20
CA GLN A 4 18.03 -12.58 9.76
C GLN A 4 18.86 -12.28 8.51
N LYS A 5 20.18 -12.48 8.61
CA LYS A 5 21.06 -12.44 7.43
C LYS A 5 20.92 -13.75 6.66
N ARG A 6 20.57 -13.66 5.37
CA ARG A 6 20.47 -14.80 4.45
C ARG A 6 21.55 -14.69 3.39
N THR A 7 22.07 -15.82 2.92
CA THR A 7 23.06 -15.84 1.83
C THR A 7 22.45 -15.32 0.53
N LYS A 8 23.29 -14.72 -0.34
CA LYS A 8 22.84 -14.22 -1.65
C LYS A 8 22.19 -15.30 -2.50
N ILE A 9 22.75 -16.52 -2.47
CA ILE A 9 22.21 -17.69 -3.17
C ILE A 9 20.80 -18.05 -2.68
N ARG A 10 20.58 -18.13 -1.36
CA ARG A 10 19.25 -18.41 -0.80
C ARG A 10 18.22 -17.36 -1.19
N ILE A 11 18.61 -16.08 -1.21
CA ILE A 11 17.74 -14.98 -1.63
C ILE A 11 17.39 -15.11 -3.11
N ALA A 12 18.37 -15.42 -3.97
CA ALA A 12 18.16 -15.59 -5.40
C ALA A 12 17.23 -16.78 -5.71
N LEU A 13 17.51 -17.95 -5.14
CA LEU A 13 16.68 -19.16 -5.32
C LEU A 13 15.26 -18.94 -4.79
N GLY A 14 15.12 -18.35 -3.61
CA GLY A 14 13.82 -18.00 -3.06
C GLY A 14 13.04 -17.07 -3.99
N LYS A 15 13.70 -16.04 -4.56
CA LYS A 15 13.07 -15.13 -5.53
C LYS A 15 12.56 -15.89 -6.76
N VAL A 16 13.35 -16.80 -7.33
CA VAL A 16 12.94 -17.61 -8.49
C VAL A 16 11.73 -18.47 -8.13
N PHE A 17 11.80 -19.21 -7.01
CA PHE A 17 10.72 -20.05 -6.54
C PHE A 17 9.42 -19.28 -6.34
N TYR A 18 9.42 -18.22 -5.52
CA TYR A 18 8.21 -17.44 -5.25
C TYR A 18 7.67 -16.73 -6.49
N THR A 19 8.56 -16.31 -7.40
CA THR A 19 8.15 -15.72 -8.70
C THR A 19 7.39 -16.74 -9.54
N PHE A 20 7.93 -17.97 -9.65
CA PHE A 20 7.30 -19.05 -10.37
C PHE A 20 5.97 -19.46 -9.71
N SER A 21 5.95 -19.66 -8.39
CA SER A 21 4.73 -19.97 -7.65
C SER A 21 3.64 -18.92 -7.84
N ARG A 22 4.00 -17.62 -7.90
CA ARG A 22 3.04 -16.56 -8.19
C ARG A 22 2.44 -16.70 -9.59
N TYR A 23 3.26 -16.96 -10.61
CA TYR A 23 2.75 -17.18 -11.95
C TYR A 23 1.82 -18.40 -12.01
N MET A 24 2.18 -19.50 -11.34
CA MET A 24 1.31 -20.67 -11.26
C MET A 24 -0.06 -20.32 -10.67
N LYS A 25 -0.09 -19.55 -9.57
CA LYS A 25 -1.36 -19.05 -8.98
C LYS A 25 -2.13 -18.14 -9.93
N TRP A 26 -1.46 -17.26 -10.66
CA TRP A 26 -2.12 -16.34 -11.59
C TRP A 26 -2.76 -17.02 -12.79
N TYR A 27 -2.16 -18.08 -13.32
CA TYR A 27 -2.61 -18.72 -14.56
C TYR A 27 -3.39 -20.02 -14.34
N PHE A 28 -3.09 -20.76 -13.27
CA PHE A 28 -3.70 -22.06 -13.00
C PHE A 28 -4.46 -22.10 -11.67
N GLY A 29 -4.49 -21.00 -10.91
CA GLY A 29 -5.31 -20.89 -9.71
C GLY A 29 -6.79 -20.67 -10.03
N SER A 30 -7.66 -20.95 -9.06
CA SER A 30 -9.11 -20.75 -9.15
C SER A 30 -9.55 -19.28 -9.01
N THR A 31 -8.63 -18.36 -8.71
CA THR A 31 -8.94 -16.95 -8.50
C THR A 31 -9.34 -16.28 -9.81
N LYS A 32 -10.57 -15.75 -9.86
CA LYS A 32 -11.03 -14.89 -10.95
C LYS A 32 -10.44 -13.49 -10.77
N TYR A 33 -9.50 -13.11 -11.63
CA TYR A 33 -8.85 -11.81 -11.57
C TYR A 33 -9.58 -10.76 -12.40
N ALA A 34 -9.70 -9.55 -11.89
CA ALA A 34 -10.25 -8.40 -12.59
C ALA A 34 -9.45 -8.12 -13.87
N LYS A 35 -10.17 -7.87 -14.97
CA LYS A 35 -9.60 -7.57 -16.30
C LYS A 35 -10.35 -6.44 -17.01
N SER A 36 -11.64 -6.26 -16.70
CA SER A 36 -12.48 -5.21 -17.26
C SER A 36 -11.98 -3.83 -16.84
N ARG A 37 -12.06 -2.89 -17.78
CA ARG A 37 -11.75 -1.48 -17.57
C ARG A 37 -12.79 -0.65 -18.30
N ASP A 38 -13.13 0.48 -17.71
CA ASP A 38 -14.03 1.47 -18.31
C ASP A 38 -13.48 2.86 -18.01
N ASP A 39 -13.49 3.71 -19.04
CA ASP A 39 -13.07 5.11 -18.95
C ASP A 39 -14.21 5.99 -18.43
N SER A 40 -15.45 5.55 -18.57
CA SER A 40 -16.61 6.21 -17.98
C SER A 40 -16.64 5.99 -16.47
N LEU A 41 -16.89 7.06 -15.72
CA LEU A 41 -16.85 7.03 -14.27
C LEU A 41 -18.19 6.52 -13.72
N TYR A 42 -18.14 5.50 -12.87
CA TYR A 42 -19.30 5.10 -12.08
C TYR A 42 -19.81 6.27 -11.23
N PRO A 43 -21.13 6.43 -11.04
CA PRO A 43 -21.70 7.68 -10.53
C PRO A 43 -21.36 7.97 -9.06
N VAL A 44 -21.21 6.93 -8.23
CA VAL A 44 -21.05 7.09 -6.78
C VAL A 44 -19.60 6.95 -6.38
N VAL A 45 -19.08 7.89 -5.58
CA VAL A 45 -17.77 7.77 -4.93
C VAL A 45 -17.94 7.08 -3.59
N ALA A 46 -17.41 5.86 -3.47
CA ALA A 46 -17.40 5.11 -2.23
C ALA A 46 -16.38 5.71 -1.24
N TYR A 47 -15.19 6.03 -1.72
CA TYR A 47 -14.15 6.71 -0.94
C TYR A 47 -13.13 7.38 -1.88
N ARG A 48 -12.50 8.47 -1.41
CA ARG A 48 -11.42 9.15 -2.12
C ARG A 48 -10.28 9.51 -1.17
N HIS A 49 -9.06 9.53 -1.69
CA HIS A 49 -7.89 9.98 -0.93
C HIS A 49 -6.84 10.58 -1.85
N SER A 50 -6.04 11.50 -1.31
CA SER A 50 -4.90 12.10 -2.00
C SER A 50 -3.64 12.04 -1.13
N THR A 51 -2.49 11.89 -1.76
CA THR A 51 -1.20 11.88 -1.07
C THR A 51 -0.18 12.71 -1.85
N PRO A 52 0.62 13.57 -1.21
CA PRO A 52 1.61 14.39 -1.90
C PRO A 52 2.57 13.55 -2.74
N LEU A 53 2.80 13.95 -3.99
CA LEU A 53 3.69 13.24 -4.90
C LEU A 53 5.13 13.31 -4.47
N ILE A 54 5.57 14.45 -3.97
CA ILE A 54 6.97 14.68 -3.67
C ILE A 54 7.11 14.96 -2.17
N ARG A 55 8.07 14.29 -1.55
CA ARG A 55 8.46 14.51 -0.17
C ARG A 55 9.95 14.74 -0.13
N LYS A 56 10.38 15.80 0.56
CA LYS A 56 11.79 16.04 0.85
C LYS A 56 12.18 15.13 2.02
N LEU A 57 12.83 14.02 1.70
CA LEU A 57 13.33 13.06 2.69
C LEU A 57 14.79 13.39 2.99
N LYS A 58 15.18 13.23 4.26
CA LYS A 58 16.59 13.40 4.68
C LYS A 58 17.47 12.42 3.90
N ASP A 59 18.59 12.92 3.39
CA ASP A 59 19.61 12.14 2.68
C ASP A 59 19.13 11.43 1.39
N VAL A 60 17.98 11.84 0.82
CA VAL A 60 17.45 11.31 -0.44
C VAL A 60 17.53 12.36 -1.54
N GLU A 61 18.25 12.03 -2.60
CA GLU A 61 18.35 12.84 -3.81
C GLU A 61 16.98 13.05 -4.49
N MET A 62 16.69 14.30 -4.87
CA MET A 62 15.37 14.68 -5.41
C MET A 62 15.05 14.04 -6.77
N TRP A 63 16.06 13.71 -7.58
CA TRP A 63 15.85 13.03 -8.85
C TRP A 63 15.14 11.67 -8.69
N LEU A 64 15.31 10.99 -7.54
CA LEU A 64 14.59 9.75 -7.23
C LEU A 64 13.09 10.00 -7.02
N GLN A 65 12.71 11.16 -6.46
CA GLN A 65 11.31 11.55 -6.28
C GLN A 65 10.67 11.94 -7.62
N TYR A 66 11.37 12.67 -8.48
CA TYR A 66 10.88 13.01 -9.83
C TYR A 66 10.73 11.75 -10.72
N ASN A 67 11.70 10.84 -10.67
CA ASN A 67 11.61 9.56 -11.39
C ASN A 67 10.49 8.65 -10.87
N LYS A 68 10.18 8.71 -9.57
CA LYS A 68 9.00 8.05 -9.01
C LYS A 68 7.73 8.56 -9.69
N VAL A 69 7.57 9.85 -9.92
CA VAL A 69 6.36 10.39 -10.60
C VAL A 69 6.21 9.79 -12.00
N LYS A 70 7.31 9.69 -12.77
CA LYS A 70 7.30 9.01 -14.08
C LYS A 70 6.88 7.53 -13.98
N ASN A 71 7.42 6.80 -13.01
CA ASN A 71 7.06 5.41 -12.78
C ASN A 71 5.58 5.24 -12.38
N LEU A 72 5.06 6.15 -11.54
CA LEU A 72 3.67 6.17 -11.13
C LEU A 72 2.75 6.40 -12.33
N ALA A 73 3.09 7.33 -13.23
CA ALA A 73 2.31 7.60 -14.44
C ALA A 73 2.12 6.32 -15.28
N ILE A 74 3.23 5.61 -15.56
CA ILE A 74 3.20 4.36 -16.35
C ILE A 74 2.37 3.27 -15.65
N ALA A 75 2.42 3.17 -14.32
CA ALA A 75 1.62 2.20 -13.58
C ALA A 75 0.13 2.57 -13.55
N ILE A 76 -0.19 3.86 -13.43
CA ILE A 76 -1.58 4.38 -13.43
C ILE A 76 -2.29 4.08 -14.74
N GLU A 77 -1.62 4.18 -15.89
CA GLU A 77 -2.17 3.75 -17.18
C GLU A 77 -2.66 2.30 -17.18
N ARG A 78 -2.12 1.45 -16.31
CA ARG A 78 -2.52 0.04 -16.16
C ARG A 78 -3.60 -0.20 -15.10
N LEU A 79 -3.82 0.74 -14.20
CA LEU A 79 -4.75 0.59 -13.07
C LEU A 79 -5.99 1.48 -13.14
N ASN A 80 -5.91 2.67 -13.73
CA ASN A 80 -7.05 3.58 -13.82
C ASN A 80 -8.22 2.94 -14.59
N GLY A 81 -9.45 3.14 -14.13
CA GLY A 81 -10.66 2.58 -14.72
C GLY A 81 -10.84 1.07 -14.52
N VAL A 82 -9.95 0.37 -13.81
CA VAL A 82 -10.11 -1.07 -13.55
C VAL A 82 -11.38 -1.32 -12.74
N ILE A 83 -12.24 -2.22 -13.22
CA ILE A 83 -13.45 -2.64 -12.53
C ILE A 83 -13.21 -4.00 -11.88
N ILE A 84 -13.54 -4.11 -10.60
CA ILE A 84 -13.62 -5.36 -9.84
C ILE A 84 -15.09 -5.75 -9.73
N ASN A 85 -15.53 -6.71 -10.54
CA ASN A 85 -16.90 -7.24 -10.45
C ASN A 85 -17.07 -8.13 -9.21
N PRO A 86 -18.32 -8.40 -8.79
CA PRO A 86 -18.60 -9.39 -7.75
C PRO A 86 -17.86 -10.72 -7.99
N GLY A 87 -17.17 -11.20 -6.95
CA GLY A 87 -16.35 -12.41 -6.97
C GLY A 87 -14.95 -12.26 -7.57
N GLU A 88 -14.63 -11.13 -8.21
CA GLU A 88 -13.31 -10.89 -8.80
C GLU A 88 -12.29 -10.37 -7.79
N THR A 89 -11.01 -10.56 -8.13
CA THR A 89 -9.86 -10.09 -7.36
C THR A 89 -8.99 -9.16 -8.19
N PHE A 90 -8.79 -7.94 -7.71
CA PHE A 90 -7.73 -7.06 -8.16
C PHE A 90 -6.38 -7.60 -7.69
N SER A 91 -5.39 -7.62 -8.57
CA SER A 91 -4.00 -7.97 -8.24
C SER A 91 -3.08 -6.93 -8.85
N TYR A 92 -2.41 -6.16 -7.98
CA TYR A 92 -1.60 -5.01 -8.34
C TYR A 92 -0.55 -5.38 -9.40
N TRP A 93 0.25 -6.42 -9.15
CA TRP A 93 1.28 -6.83 -10.09
C TRP A 93 0.77 -7.60 -11.30
N LYS A 94 -0.39 -8.24 -11.23
CA LYS A 94 -0.97 -8.91 -12.40
C LYS A 94 -1.42 -7.89 -13.45
N LEU A 95 -1.96 -6.76 -13.00
CA LEU A 95 -2.42 -5.66 -13.86
C LEU A 95 -1.26 -4.82 -14.39
N ILE A 96 -0.29 -4.43 -13.55
CA ILE A 96 0.87 -3.62 -13.98
C ILE A 96 1.88 -4.45 -14.79
N GLY A 97 2.10 -5.70 -14.38
CA GLY A 97 3.18 -6.55 -14.89
C GLY A 97 4.57 -6.10 -14.44
N LYS A 98 5.61 -6.73 -14.99
CA LYS A 98 7.01 -6.45 -14.60
C LYS A 98 7.40 -5.02 -14.97
N PRO A 99 7.86 -4.18 -14.01
CA PRO A 99 8.50 -2.91 -14.32
C PRO A 99 9.85 -3.15 -14.99
N THR A 100 10.06 -2.60 -16.18
CA THR A 100 11.32 -2.73 -16.93
C THR A 100 11.66 -1.43 -17.65
N LYS A 101 12.95 -1.18 -17.90
CA LYS A 101 13.41 -0.01 -18.67
C LYS A 101 12.78 0.07 -20.06
N ARG A 102 12.59 -1.09 -20.71
CA ARG A 102 11.89 -1.20 -22.02
C ARG A 102 10.46 -0.66 -22.00
N LYS A 103 9.76 -0.75 -20.86
CA LYS A 103 8.40 -0.20 -20.67
C LYS A 103 8.43 1.27 -20.22
N GLY A 104 9.58 1.94 -20.25
CA GLY A 104 9.74 3.33 -19.84
C GLY A 104 10.01 3.54 -18.34
N TYR A 105 10.02 2.47 -17.53
CA TYR A 105 10.32 2.61 -16.10
C TYR A 105 11.77 3.05 -15.88
N VAL A 106 11.95 4.02 -15.00
CA VAL A 106 13.24 4.60 -14.62
C VAL A 106 13.63 4.21 -13.21
N ASP A 107 14.90 4.43 -12.86
CA ASP A 107 15.40 4.13 -11.52
C ASP A 107 14.84 5.16 -10.52
N GLY A 108 14.20 4.66 -9.47
CA GLY A 108 13.64 5.44 -8.37
C GLY A 108 14.01 4.82 -7.02
N MET A 109 13.55 5.41 -5.93
CA MET A 109 13.89 4.91 -4.59
C MET A 109 13.23 3.54 -4.32
N VAL A 110 14.05 2.55 -3.92
CA VAL A 110 13.61 1.22 -3.48
C VAL A 110 14.16 0.95 -2.08
N LEU A 111 13.26 0.67 -1.13
CA LEU A 111 13.65 0.30 0.23
C LEU A 111 14.25 -1.10 0.27
N SER A 112 15.37 -1.27 0.98
CA SER A 112 16.08 -2.54 1.09
C SER A 112 16.84 -2.61 2.41
N TYR A 113 16.54 -3.63 3.23
CA TYR A 113 17.26 -3.95 4.47
C TYR A 113 17.49 -2.75 5.41
N GLY A 114 16.45 -1.93 5.65
CA GLY A 114 16.55 -0.77 6.55
C GLY A 114 17.18 0.48 5.92
N GLY A 115 17.63 0.41 4.67
CA GLY A 115 18.05 1.56 3.88
C GLY A 115 17.24 1.69 2.58
N PHE A 116 17.79 2.46 1.64
CA PHE A 116 17.23 2.59 0.30
C PHE A 116 18.35 2.53 -0.75
N LYS A 117 17.97 2.19 -1.98
CA LYS A 117 18.85 2.26 -3.16
C LYS A 117 18.05 2.60 -4.41
N PRO A 118 18.69 3.16 -5.45
CA PRO A 118 18.06 3.29 -6.76
C PRO A 118 17.72 1.92 -7.36
N GLY A 119 16.55 1.81 -7.98
CA GLY A 119 16.14 0.62 -8.72
C GLY A 119 14.96 0.89 -9.66
N THR A 120 14.89 0.13 -10.75
CA THR A 120 13.90 0.33 -11.81
C THR A 120 12.47 0.14 -11.28
N GLY A 121 11.59 1.10 -11.56
CA GLY A 121 10.23 1.10 -11.02
C GLY A 121 10.17 1.48 -9.53
N GLY A 122 11.21 2.13 -9.00
CA GLY A 122 11.21 2.62 -7.63
C GLY A 122 10.10 3.64 -7.37
N GLY A 123 9.58 3.62 -6.14
CA GLY A 123 8.49 4.48 -5.68
C GLY A 123 7.06 3.98 -5.96
N LEU A 124 6.88 2.86 -6.67
CA LEU A 124 5.56 2.27 -6.93
C LEU A 124 4.79 1.83 -5.66
N CYS A 125 5.46 1.64 -4.52
CA CYS A 125 4.78 1.36 -3.26
C CYS A 125 3.85 2.50 -2.81
N GLN A 126 4.06 3.74 -3.27
CA GLN A 126 3.17 4.85 -2.94
C GLN A 126 1.76 4.63 -3.49
N LEU A 127 1.64 4.05 -4.69
CA LEU A 127 0.37 3.73 -5.31
C LEU A 127 -0.34 2.55 -4.63
N SER A 128 0.39 1.49 -4.27
CA SER A 128 -0.19 0.39 -3.49
C SER A 128 -0.62 0.84 -2.09
N ASN A 129 0.12 1.76 -1.45
CA ASN A 129 -0.30 2.37 -0.18
C ASN A 129 -1.61 3.13 -0.32
N LEU A 130 -1.75 3.97 -1.37
CA LEU A 130 -2.98 4.70 -1.65
C LEU A 130 -4.16 3.75 -1.85
N ILE A 131 -4.01 2.74 -2.72
CA ILE A 131 -5.08 1.77 -3.02
C ILE A 131 -5.49 1.00 -1.76
N TYR A 132 -4.51 0.51 -0.99
CA TYR A 132 -4.79 -0.19 0.25
C TYR A 132 -5.55 0.70 1.24
N TRP A 133 -5.07 1.91 1.50
CA TRP A 133 -5.73 2.86 2.39
C TRP A 133 -7.18 3.11 2.00
N MET A 134 -7.44 3.44 0.72
CA MET A 134 -8.81 3.65 0.25
C MET A 134 -9.68 2.40 0.39
N THR A 135 -9.11 1.21 0.18
CA THR A 135 -9.83 -0.07 0.29
C THR A 135 -10.29 -0.33 1.73
N LEU A 136 -9.53 0.10 2.75
CA LEU A 136 -9.97 -0.05 4.15
C LEU A 136 -11.25 0.72 4.46
N HIS A 137 -11.57 1.74 3.66
CA HIS A 137 -12.78 2.54 3.79
C HIS A 137 -13.95 2.08 2.89
N THR A 138 -13.85 0.89 2.28
CA THR A 138 -14.91 0.30 1.46
C THR A 138 -15.26 -1.12 1.96
N PRO A 139 -16.40 -1.70 1.52
CA PRO A 139 -16.72 -3.10 1.83
C PRO A 139 -15.84 -4.13 1.08
N LEU A 140 -14.89 -3.68 0.27
CA LEU A 140 -13.94 -4.57 -0.42
C LEU A 140 -13.03 -5.28 0.60
N THR A 141 -12.61 -6.50 0.27
CA THR A 141 -11.80 -7.33 1.18
C THR A 141 -10.36 -7.39 0.70
N VAL A 142 -9.41 -6.95 1.52
CA VAL A 142 -7.97 -7.12 1.24
C VAL A 142 -7.59 -8.58 1.52
N THR A 143 -7.24 -9.34 0.49
CA THR A 143 -6.90 -10.76 0.59
C THR A 143 -5.40 -11.03 0.63
N GLU A 144 -4.59 -10.08 0.17
CA GLU A 144 -3.14 -10.13 0.30
C GLU A 144 -2.60 -8.73 0.57
N ARG A 145 -1.85 -8.58 1.66
CA ARG A 145 -1.11 -7.36 2.01
C ARG A 145 0.17 -7.73 2.71
N HIS A 146 1.25 -7.04 2.36
CA HIS A 146 2.55 -7.17 3.02
C HIS A 146 2.97 -5.84 3.64
N ARG A 147 3.76 -5.90 4.70
CA ARG A 147 4.30 -4.72 5.40
C ARG A 147 5.81 -4.62 5.26
N HIS A 148 6.33 -3.40 5.37
CA HIS A 148 7.76 -3.21 5.55
C HIS A 148 8.16 -3.71 6.95
N SER A 149 9.23 -4.50 7.01
CA SER A 149 9.82 -4.94 8.29
C SER A 149 10.67 -3.87 8.96
N TYR A 150 11.00 -2.79 8.24
CA TYR A 150 11.82 -1.68 8.71
C TYR A 150 11.05 -0.37 8.56
N ASP A 151 10.99 0.41 9.64
CA ASP A 151 10.50 1.80 9.63
C ASP A 151 11.71 2.71 9.36
N VAL A 152 11.89 3.05 8.07
CA VAL A 152 13.12 3.67 7.56
C VAL A 152 13.15 5.18 7.82
N PHE A 153 11.98 5.84 7.82
CA PHE A 153 11.90 7.29 7.94
C PHE A 153 11.09 7.67 9.19
N PRO A 154 11.57 8.65 9.98
CA PRO A 154 10.79 9.20 11.07
C PRO A 154 9.47 9.80 10.60
N ASP A 155 8.50 9.86 11.51
CA ASP A 155 7.23 10.53 11.26
C ASP A 155 7.50 12.01 10.96
N SER A 156 7.26 12.39 9.71
CA SER A 156 7.28 13.78 9.24
C SER A 156 5.86 14.11 8.81
N ASN A 157 5.10 14.74 9.70
CA ASN A 157 3.70 15.13 9.49
C ASN A 157 2.84 13.97 8.95
N ARG A 158 2.85 12.83 9.65
CA ARG A 158 2.09 11.65 9.24
C ARG A 158 0.59 11.90 9.44
N THR A 159 -0.19 11.79 8.36
CA THR A 159 -1.65 11.96 8.36
C THR A 159 -2.43 10.64 8.45
N GLN A 160 -1.74 9.50 8.46
CA GLN A 160 -2.32 8.16 8.52
C GLN A 160 -1.67 7.33 9.63
N PRO A 161 -2.32 6.28 10.16
CA PRO A 161 -1.71 5.36 11.12
C PRO A 161 -0.37 4.76 10.66
N PHE A 162 0.48 4.37 11.62
CA PHE A 162 1.66 3.58 11.27
C PHE A 162 1.28 2.28 10.56
N GLY A 163 2.03 1.90 9.53
CA GLY A 163 1.75 0.66 8.80
C GLY A 163 0.44 0.68 8.01
N SER A 164 -0.14 1.85 7.74
CA SER A 164 -1.31 2.02 6.85
C SER A 164 -1.01 1.77 5.36
N GLY A 165 0.21 1.33 5.02
CA GLY A 165 0.65 1.04 3.66
C GLY A 165 0.68 -0.46 3.34
N ALA A 166 0.80 -0.75 2.04
CA ALA A 166 1.00 -2.07 1.47
C ALA A 166 2.30 -2.09 0.65
N THR A 167 3.28 -2.86 1.14
CA THR A 167 4.53 -3.11 0.43
C THR A 167 4.29 -4.05 -0.74
N CYS A 168 4.89 -3.73 -1.89
CA CYS A 168 4.80 -4.55 -3.10
C CYS A 168 6.20 -4.79 -3.68
N VAL A 169 6.48 -6.03 -4.10
CA VAL A 169 7.70 -6.41 -4.83
C VAL A 169 7.33 -7.34 -5.97
N TYR A 170 7.68 -6.94 -7.19
CA TYR A 170 7.31 -7.72 -8.37
C TYR A 170 7.96 -9.12 -8.35
N ASN A 171 7.21 -10.21 -8.52
CA ASN A 171 5.74 -10.34 -8.59
C ASN A 171 5.12 -11.00 -7.35
N TYR A 172 5.91 -11.49 -6.40
CA TYR A 172 5.43 -12.41 -5.37
C TYR A 172 4.95 -11.74 -4.08
N ILE A 173 5.29 -10.47 -3.85
CA ILE A 173 4.74 -9.63 -2.79
C ILE A 173 3.76 -8.66 -3.44
N ASP A 174 2.46 -8.94 -3.32
CA ASP A 174 1.39 -8.29 -4.06
C ASP A 174 0.37 -7.63 -3.13
N LEU A 175 -0.41 -6.70 -3.66
CA LEU A 175 -1.64 -6.21 -3.03
C LEU A 175 -2.81 -6.83 -3.79
N GLN A 176 -3.61 -7.64 -3.09
CA GLN A 176 -4.81 -8.24 -3.67
C GLN A 176 -6.07 -7.82 -2.90
N VAL A 177 -7.09 -7.43 -3.66
CA VAL A 177 -8.37 -6.95 -3.15
C VAL A 177 -9.49 -7.71 -3.85
N LYS A 178 -10.30 -8.44 -3.09
CA LYS A 178 -11.44 -9.19 -3.59
C LYS A 178 -12.73 -8.40 -3.37
N ASN A 179 -13.57 -8.37 -4.39
CA ASN A 179 -14.92 -7.87 -4.25
C ASN A 179 -15.86 -9.01 -3.84
N ASN A 180 -16.22 -9.07 -2.55
CA ASN A 180 -17.21 -10.00 -2.03
C ASN A 180 -18.62 -9.40 -1.96
N THR A 181 -18.82 -8.20 -2.51
CA THR A 181 -20.12 -7.50 -2.51
C THR A 181 -20.93 -7.84 -3.76
N GLY A 182 -22.20 -7.42 -3.79
CA GLY A 182 -23.08 -7.54 -4.95
C GLY A 182 -22.91 -6.45 -6.02
N HIS A 183 -22.05 -5.44 -5.80
CA HIS A 183 -21.90 -4.29 -6.71
C HIS A 183 -20.48 -4.21 -7.27
N PRO A 184 -20.29 -3.77 -8.53
CA PRO A 184 -18.96 -3.57 -9.08
C PRO A 184 -18.29 -2.33 -8.48
N TYR A 185 -16.97 -2.38 -8.33
CA TYR A 185 -16.15 -1.27 -7.86
C TYR A 185 -15.10 -0.90 -8.91
N GLN A 186 -15.04 0.37 -9.28
CA GLN A 186 -14.10 0.93 -10.24
C GLN A 186 -12.98 1.67 -9.50
N LEU A 187 -11.73 1.32 -9.80
CA LEU A 187 -10.55 2.02 -9.32
C LEU A 187 -10.24 3.19 -10.25
N CYS A 188 -10.34 4.41 -9.73
CA CYS A 188 -9.90 5.61 -10.44
C CYS A 188 -8.63 6.12 -9.77
N VAL A 189 -7.55 6.29 -10.52
CA VAL A 189 -6.28 6.81 -9.99
C VAL A 189 -5.67 7.77 -11.00
N ARG A 190 -5.15 8.89 -10.51
CA ARG A 190 -4.58 9.95 -11.36
C ARG A 190 -3.46 10.69 -10.65
N LEU A 191 -2.63 11.36 -11.45
CA LEU A 191 -1.64 12.32 -10.97
C LEU A 191 -2.17 13.73 -11.24
N THR A 192 -1.98 14.62 -10.27
CA THR A 192 -1.96 16.06 -10.49
C THR A 192 -0.52 16.57 -10.40
N ASP A 193 -0.31 17.87 -10.46
CA ASP A 193 1.02 18.45 -10.29
C ASP A 193 1.61 18.17 -8.90
N GLU A 194 0.74 18.09 -7.88
CA GLU A 194 1.16 17.98 -6.48
C GLU A 194 0.77 16.66 -5.82
N TYR A 195 -0.28 15.97 -6.29
CA TYR A 195 -0.88 14.85 -5.59
C TYR A 195 -1.03 13.59 -6.46
N LEU A 196 -0.83 12.44 -5.83
CA LEU A 196 -1.36 11.17 -6.30
C LEU A 196 -2.74 11.01 -5.70
N GLU A 197 -3.75 10.94 -6.54
CA GLU A 197 -5.15 10.86 -6.13
C GLU A 197 -5.76 9.53 -6.53
N GLY A 198 -6.71 9.07 -5.72
CA GLY A 198 -7.49 7.89 -6.04
C GLY A 198 -8.91 7.98 -5.52
N GLU A 199 -9.79 7.23 -6.18
CA GLU A 199 -11.16 6.99 -5.78
C GLU A 199 -11.54 5.53 -6.00
N TRP A 200 -12.31 4.97 -5.07
CA TRP A 200 -13.17 3.83 -5.35
C TRP A 200 -14.55 4.35 -5.72
N ARG A 201 -15.04 3.96 -6.90
CA ARG A 201 -16.37 4.33 -7.40
C ARG A 201 -17.25 3.11 -7.57
N THR A 202 -18.57 3.25 -7.46
CA THR A 202 -19.54 2.15 -7.60
C THR A 202 -20.87 2.67 -8.17
N LEU A 203 -21.79 1.77 -8.47
CA LEU A 203 -23.07 2.10 -9.12
C LEU A 203 -24.16 2.56 -8.14
N SER A 204 -24.08 2.13 -6.88
CA SER A 204 -25.07 2.41 -5.83
C SER A 204 -24.40 2.93 -4.57
N GLU A 205 -25.15 3.66 -3.74
CA GLU A 205 -24.62 4.11 -2.46
C GLU A 205 -24.24 2.92 -1.55
N PRO A 206 -23.01 2.88 -1.03
CA PRO A 206 -22.63 1.86 -0.06
C PRO A 206 -23.50 1.95 1.20
N GLU A 207 -23.99 0.81 1.66
CA GLU A 207 -24.81 0.70 2.89
C GLU A 207 -24.03 1.11 4.15
N TYR A 208 -22.71 0.94 4.12
CA TYR A 208 -21.83 1.13 5.27
C TYR A 208 -20.80 2.25 5.04
N LYS A 209 -20.44 2.90 6.14
CA LYS A 209 -19.31 3.83 6.24
C LYS A 209 -18.28 3.23 7.19
N TYR A 210 -17.00 3.40 6.86
CA TYR A 210 -15.88 2.82 7.61
C TYR A 210 -14.96 3.92 8.13
N GLU A 211 -14.64 3.86 9.43
CA GLU A 211 -13.66 4.73 10.07
C GLU A 211 -12.45 3.89 10.52
N VAL A 212 -11.31 4.10 9.88
CA VAL A 212 -10.06 3.40 10.21
C VAL A 212 -9.38 4.12 11.38
N TYR A 213 -8.96 3.35 12.39
CA TYR A 213 -8.31 3.89 13.58
C TYR A 213 -7.07 3.07 13.98
N GLU A 214 -6.18 3.70 14.74
CA GLU A 214 -4.99 3.08 15.34
C GLU A 214 -5.24 2.82 16.82
N LYS A 215 -4.82 1.64 17.32
CA LYS A 215 -4.77 1.33 18.75
C LYS A 215 -3.46 0.62 19.12
N GLU A 216 -3.18 0.58 20.42
CA GLU A 216 -2.02 -0.12 20.99
C GLU A 216 -0.66 0.32 20.39
N HIS A 217 -0.56 1.58 19.98
CA HIS A 217 0.69 2.13 19.48
C HIS A 217 1.72 2.16 20.61
N ARG A 218 2.87 1.52 20.38
CA ARG A 218 3.98 1.48 21.33
C ARG A 218 5.32 1.34 20.62
N ILE A 219 6.37 1.84 21.27
CA ILE A 219 7.76 1.63 20.87
C ILE A 219 8.46 0.86 21.99
N THR A 220 9.10 -0.25 21.65
CA THR A 220 9.84 -1.10 22.60
C THR A 220 11.33 -1.08 22.27
N HIS A 221 12.15 -1.08 23.31
CA HIS A 221 13.59 -1.32 23.17
C HIS A 221 13.83 -2.83 23.20
N GLU A 222 14.58 -3.34 22.23
CA GLU A 222 14.87 -4.76 22.08
C GLU A 222 16.24 -5.11 22.66
N THR A 223 16.41 -6.36 23.11
CA THR A 223 17.64 -6.88 23.73
C THR A 223 18.89 -6.79 22.85
N TRP A 224 18.75 -6.64 21.53
CA TRP A 224 19.85 -6.47 20.58
C TRP A 224 20.26 -5.01 20.37
N GLY A 225 19.66 -4.05 21.09
CA GLY A 225 20.06 -2.64 21.12
C GLY A 225 19.37 -1.73 20.10
N GLY A 226 18.24 -2.14 19.54
CA GLY A 226 17.43 -1.27 18.68
C GLY A 226 15.97 -1.24 19.07
N TYR A 227 15.18 -0.45 18.35
CA TYR A 227 13.79 -0.19 18.69
C TYR A 227 12.83 -0.88 17.73
N MET A 228 11.68 -1.32 18.25
CA MET A 228 10.55 -1.78 17.45
C MET A 228 9.35 -0.89 17.67
N ARG A 229 8.64 -0.58 16.58
CA ARG A 229 7.37 0.13 16.59
C ARG A 229 6.23 -0.84 16.32
N HIS A 230 5.20 -0.75 17.15
CA HIS A 230 4.05 -1.64 17.16
C HIS A 230 2.77 -0.81 17.05
N ASN A 231 1.78 -1.32 16.34
CA ASN A 231 0.39 -0.85 16.44
C ASN A 231 -0.58 -1.91 15.92
N VAL A 232 -1.86 -1.69 16.20
CA VAL A 232 -2.96 -2.40 15.57
C VAL A 232 -3.82 -1.38 14.82
N ILE A 233 -4.20 -1.72 13.60
CA ILE A 233 -5.18 -0.98 12.81
C ILE A 233 -6.49 -1.77 12.87
N GLY A 234 -7.56 -1.07 13.24
CA GLY A 234 -8.94 -1.54 13.16
C GLY A 234 -9.78 -0.58 12.36
N ARG A 235 -11.02 -0.96 12.07
CA ARG A 235 -12.03 -0.04 11.54
C ARG A 235 -13.38 -0.23 12.20
N ARG A 236 -14.03 0.88 12.50
CA ARG A 236 -15.43 0.90 12.92
C ARG A 236 -16.33 0.90 11.68
N VAL A 237 -17.40 0.12 11.74
CA VAL A 237 -18.40 0.00 10.69
C VAL A 237 -19.66 0.70 11.17
N TYR A 238 -20.11 1.68 10.40
CA TYR A 238 -21.32 2.44 10.65
C TYR A 238 -22.34 2.16 9.56
N GLU A 239 -23.60 1.97 9.93
CA GLU A 239 -24.69 2.05 8.97
C GLU A 239 -24.77 3.48 8.43
N ARG A 240 -24.73 3.64 7.09
CA ARG A 240 -24.57 4.96 6.47
C ARG A 240 -25.80 5.86 6.67
N LYS A 241 -27.00 5.28 6.69
CA LYS A 241 -28.27 6.03 6.79
C LYS A 241 -28.53 6.56 8.20
N THR A 242 -28.29 5.74 9.22
CA THR A 242 -28.60 6.08 10.62
C THR A 242 -27.39 6.64 11.36
N GLY A 243 -26.17 6.35 10.89
CA GLY A 243 -24.94 6.63 11.62
C GLY A 243 -24.70 5.69 12.80
N GLY A 244 -25.52 4.64 12.97
CA GLY A 244 -25.36 3.66 14.04
C GLY A 244 -24.06 2.86 13.87
N LEU A 245 -23.29 2.74 14.95
CA LEU A 245 -22.14 1.83 15.00
C LEU A 245 -22.64 0.39 15.02
N ILE A 246 -22.28 -0.40 14.02
CA ILE A 246 -22.74 -1.79 13.88
C ILE A 246 -21.61 -2.81 14.04
N GLY A 247 -20.35 -2.36 14.05
CA GLY A 247 -19.22 -3.28 14.21
C GLY A 247 -17.87 -2.60 14.41
N ASP A 248 -16.92 -3.39 14.88
CA ASP A 248 -15.50 -3.03 15.02
C ASP A 248 -14.67 -4.22 14.52
N GLU A 249 -13.94 -4.00 13.42
CA GLU A 249 -13.22 -5.02 12.69
C GLU A 249 -11.71 -4.85 12.87
N TYR A 250 -11.03 -5.95 13.21
CA TYR A 250 -9.57 -6.01 13.15
C TYR A 250 -9.10 -6.03 11.69
N ILE A 251 -8.13 -5.16 11.34
CA ILE A 251 -7.54 -5.15 9.99
C ILE A 251 -6.17 -5.81 10.01
N THR A 252 -5.24 -5.28 10.81
CA THR A 252 -3.86 -5.78 10.82
C THR A 252 -3.10 -5.27 12.04
N GLU A 253 -2.08 -6.01 12.43
CA GLU A 253 -1.07 -5.59 13.39
C GLU A 253 0.23 -5.30 12.65
N ASN A 254 0.95 -4.25 13.03
CA ASN A 254 2.24 -3.94 12.45
C ASN A 254 3.35 -4.01 13.50
N HIS A 255 4.47 -4.56 13.05
CA HIS A 255 5.73 -4.57 13.78
C HIS A 255 6.82 -4.20 12.78
N ALA A 256 7.59 -3.16 13.07
CA ALA A 256 8.77 -2.83 12.29
C ALA A 256 9.93 -2.42 13.18
N VAL A 257 11.14 -2.77 12.72
CA VAL A 257 12.38 -2.30 13.31
C VAL A 257 12.59 -0.84 12.92
N MET A 258 12.76 0.05 13.89
CA MET A 258 13.02 1.46 13.64
C MET A 258 14.48 1.65 13.21
N MET A 259 14.69 2.39 12.13
CA MET A 259 16.02 2.73 11.60
C MET A 259 16.49 4.13 12.03
N TYR A 260 15.75 4.75 12.94
CA TYR A 260 16.00 6.04 13.55
C TYR A 260 15.74 5.91 15.06
N GLN A 261 16.37 6.76 15.85
CA GLN A 261 16.11 6.80 17.28
C GLN A 261 14.72 7.42 17.54
N PRO A 262 13.91 6.87 18.45
CA PRO A 262 12.69 7.54 18.88
C PRO A 262 13.08 8.92 19.41
N PHE A 263 12.47 9.98 18.87
CA PHE A 263 12.75 11.33 19.33
C PHE A 263 12.50 11.39 20.85
N LEU A 264 13.48 11.87 21.61
CA LEU A 264 13.19 12.44 22.91
C LEU A 264 12.19 13.57 22.65
N LYS A 265 11.06 13.59 23.37
CA LYS A 265 10.19 14.78 23.37
C LYS A 265 11.10 15.99 23.58
N GLU A 266 11.03 16.97 22.69
CA GLU A 266 11.62 18.28 22.95
C GLU A 266 11.17 18.67 24.36
N GLY A 267 12.15 18.83 25.26
CA GLY A 267 11.89 19.33 26.59
C GLY A 267 11.11 20.61 26.44
N SER A 268 10.01 20.71 27.16
CA SER A 268 9.40 22.00 27.49
C SER A 268 10.53 22.94 27.87
N ASN A 269 10.80 23.94 27.04
CA ASN A 269 11.62 25.08 27.43
C ASN A 269 10.89 25.76 28.59
N SER A 270 11.25 25.36 29.81
CA SER A 270 11.09 26.15 31.02
C SER A 270 12.41 26.86 31.28
N ASN A 271 12.52 28.07 30.75
CA ASN A 271 12.99 29.29 31.43
C ASN A 271 13.02 30.45 30.45
#